data_AF-A0A949S1J7-F1
#
_entry.id   AF-A0A949S1J7-F1
#
_cell.length_a   1.000
_cell.length_b   1.000
_cell.length_c   1.000
_cell.angle_alpha   90.00
_cell.angle_beta   90.00
_cell.angle_gamma   90.00
#
_symmetry.space_group_name_H-M   'P 1'
#
loop_
_entity.id
_entity.type
_entity.pdbx_description
1 polymer ?
#
loop_
_entity_poly.entity_id
_entity_poly.type
_entity_poly.pdbx_seq_one_letter_code
_entity_poly.pdbx_strand_id
1 'polypeptide(L)'
;MENSKLVTLLKTFSKDEIKEFRRFIDSPFFNKEGKYILRFYDEVKKYYPYFENKNIGREIIFRKLYPGKSYSDVTMRKLTSTLQKLAEEYLNYIYYSSSGSIKQIINLSMLRTRRVSNLFELKAGEIENMFDSQDIKIDIEYFRNRFRAEIEKINFYLDYHSQVKKLQQSLQNIQEFIVYDSLINILDIAYNVHIGLSTMYSGKANIVLHYLENLNLEGVSDILKKSTPHSYPVFELFYLRYLSIINFDEATYYKYKKAAMKSLDQYNRENQFTILVSLQNFCIKKFVSGDKKFTGELHEIHKIMLKKNLLLIEKEGFMSLQSFRNFVLTAVAVKKYAWMENFIKKYEQKIIPDQRESAYAWAKATADYEKGNLEEALSRLQKVKNHHFLTKHDIKILTLKIFFEMKDYETAIAFADSYRHMVENDRTYSDLHRKSHTCFAVFYTKLVKLIANNKKSDLDFLKNEVSKSVTNSKEWLLKKIDGAKNA
;
A
#
# COMPACT_ATOMS: atom_id res chain seq x y z
N MET A 1 8.34 28.52 9.32
CA MET A 1 7.14 27.63 9.38
C MET A 1 7.23 26.43 8.44
N GLU A 2 8.37 26.21 7.78
CA GLU A 2 8.57 25.21 6.72
C GLU A 2 8.23 23.77 7.13
N ASN A 3 8.54 23.37 8.37
CA ASN A 3 8.23 22.04 8.92
C ASN A 3 6.94 22.00 9.77
N SER A 4 6.04 22.95 9.57
CA SER A 4 4.75 22.93 10.29
C SER A 4 3.76 21.99 9.59
N LYS A 5 2.90 21.35 10.38
CA LYS A 5 1.80 20.50 9.88
C LYS A 5 0.94 21.21 8.83
N LEU A 6 0.70 22.52 9.01
CA LEU A 6 0.03 23.37 8.01
C LEU A 6 0.73 23.34 6.65
N VAL A 7 2.04 23.59 6.62
CA VAL A 7 2.80 23.62 5.36
C VAL A 7 2.85 22.23 4.74
N THR A 8 3.03 21.17 5.55
CA THR A 8 2.94 19.78 5.09
C THR A 8 1.62 19.51 4.38
N LEU A 9 0.50 20.00 4.93
CA LEU A 9 -0.83 19.84 4.34
C LEU A 9 -0.99 20.68 3.06
N LEU A 10 -0.62 21.95 3.08
CA LEU A 10 -0.77 22.82 1.89
C LEU A 10 0.11 22.38 0.71
N LYS A 11 1.20 21.66 0.95
CA LYS A 11 2.02 21.03 -0.10
C LYS A 11 1.27 19.95 -0.88
N THR A 12 0.25 19.34 -0.30
CA THR A 12 -0.54 18.29 -0.98
C THR A 12 -1.64 18.87 -1.86
N PHE A 13 -1.98 20.14 -1.69
CA PHE A 13 -3.06 20.77 -2.45
C PHE A 13 -2.60 21.00 -3.89
N SER A 14 -3.47 20.71 -4.86
CA SER A 14 -3.34 21.09 -6.24
C SER A 14 -3.43 22.62 -6.42
N LYS A 15 -3.06 23.10 -7.61
CA LYS A 15 -3.16 24.53 -7.94
C LYS A 15 -4.59 25.06 -7.83
N ASP A 16 -5.59 24.24 -8.11
CA ASP A 16 -6.98 24.64 -8.03
C ASP A 16 -7.52 24.55 -6.60
N GLU A 17 -7.13 23.51 -5.84
CA GLU A 17 -7.45 23.43 -4.41
C GLU A 17 -6.87 24.61 -3.60
N ILE A 18 -5.68 25.12 -3.95
CA ILE A 18 -5.15 26.35 -3.35
C ILE A 18 -6.07 27.56 -3.61
N LYS A 19 -6.63 27.69 -4.82
CA LYS A 19 -7.54 28.80 -5.14
C LYS A 19 -8.89 28.63 -4.43
N GLU A 20 -9.43 27.42 -4.43
CA GLU A 20 -10.71 27.10 -3.79
C GLU A 20 -10.63 27.20 -2.27
N PHE A 21 -9.53 26.76 -1.67
CA PHE A 21 -9.32 26.87 -0.23
C PHE A 21 -9.33 28.33 0.22
N ARG A 22 -8.83 29.27 -0.60
CA ARG A 22 -9.00 30.70 -0.34
C ARG A 22 -10.47 31.09 -0.23
N ARG A 23 -11.32 30.63 -1.15
CA ARG A 23 -12.77 30.92 -1.14
C ARG A 23 -13.44 30.31 0.09
N PHE A 24 -13.00 29.11 0.49
CA PHE A 24 -13.46 28.45 1.71
C PHE A 24 -13.13 29.30 2.96
N ILE A 25 -11.90 29.83 3.08
CA ILE A 25 -11.49 30.69 4.20
C ILE A 25 -12.19 32.06 4.17
N ASP A 26 -12.50 32.60 2.99
CA ASP A 26 -13.20 33.88 2.85
C ASP A 26 -14.69 33.77 3.23
N SER A 27 -15.23 32.54 3.28
CA SER A 27 -16.60 32.31 3.72
C SER A 27 -16.75 32.56 5.23
N PRO A 28 -17.67 33.45 5.64
CA PRO A 28 -17.95 33.70 7.06
C PRO A 28 -18.58 32.49 7.76
N PHE A 29 -19.08 31.51 7.01
CA PHE A 29 -19.62 30.27 7.56
C PHE A 29 -18.53 29.37 8.15
N PHE A 30 -17.40 29.25 7.46
CA PHE A 30 -16.27 28.40 7.90
C PHE A 30 -15.27 29.18 8.76
N ASN A 31 -14.94 30.42 8.37
CA ASN A 31 -13.95 31.22 9.08
C ASN A 31 -14.61 32.27 10.00
N LYS A 32 -14.84 31.87 11.25
CA LYS A 32 -15.40 32.75 12.30
C LYS A 32 -14.41 33.80 12.82
N GLU A 33 -13.11 33.59 12.64
CA GLU A 33 -12.04 34.50 13.10
C GLU A 33 -11.76 35.63 12.08
N GLY A 34 -12.41 35.57 10.91
CA GLY A 34 -12.52 36.68 9.97
C GLY A 34 -11.25 36.97 9.15
N LYS A 35 -11.12 38.24 8.71
CA LYS A 35 -10.16 38.70 7.69
C LYS A 35 -8.68 38.44 8.02
N TYR A 36 -8.32 38.27 9.30
CA TYR A 36 -6.92 38.03 9.70
C TYR A 36 -6.41 36.65 9.25
N ILE A 37 -7.24 35.62 9.33
CA ILE A 37 -6.88 34.28 8.85
C ILE A 37 -6.74 34.27 7.33
N LEU A 38 -7.65 34.96 6.61
CA LEU A 38 -7.56 35.10 5.17
C LEU A 38 -6.28 35.84 4.75
N ARG A 39 -5.94 36.95 5.40
CA ARG A 39 -4.69 37.68 5.15
C ARG A 39 -3.46 36.83 5.45
N PHE A 40 -3.49 36.07 6.54
CA PHE A 40 -2.41 35.14 6.88
C PHE A 40 -2.23 34.07 5.81
N TYR A 41 -3.32 33.46 5.34
CA TYR A 41 -3.30 32.53 4.23
C TYR A 41 -2.77 33.18 2.94
N ASP A 42 -3.21 34.40 2.62
CA ASP A 42 -2.76 35.15 1.44
C ASP A 42 -1.26 35.45 1.46
N GLU A 43 -0.64 35.62 2.64
CA GLU A 43 0.82 35.71 2.76
C GLU A 43 1.51 34.35 2.67
N VAL A 44 0.94 33.29 3.24
CA VAL A 44 1.52 31.93 3.22
C VAL A 44 1.48 31.32 1.82
N LYS A 45 0.37 31.48 1.08
CA LYS A 45 0.19 30.86 -0.25
C LYS A 45 1.18 31.37 -1.30
N LYS A 46 1.78 32.56 -1.10
CA LYS A 46 2.79 33.15 -2.01
C LYS A 46 4.02 32.27 -2.19
N TYR A 47 4.23 31.33 -1.27
CA TYR A 47 5.36 30.41 -1.29
C TYR A 47 5.00 29.01 -1.81
N TYR A 48 3.74 28.76 -2.21
CA TYR A 48 3.33 27.50 -2.86
C TYR A 48 4.05 27.33 -4.21
N PRO A 49 4.42 26.11 -4.66
CA PRO A 49 4.16 24.80 -4.01
C PRO A 49 5.25 24.35 -3.04
N TYR A 50 6.43 24.96 -3.08
CA TYR A 50 7.61 24.45 -2.39
C TYR A 50 7.68 24.87 -0.93
N PHE A 51 7.15 26.05 -0.61
CA PHE A 51 7.23 26.67 0.72
C PHE A 51 8.66 26.76 1.27
N GLU A 52 9.64 26.87 0.38
CA GLU A 52 11.07 26.93 0.68
C GLU A 52 11.50 28.40 0.76
N ASN A 53 11.72 28.91 1.98
CA ASN A 53 12.54 30.11 2.21
C ASN A 53 12.76 30.37 3.72
N LYS A 54 13.93 30.91 4.08
CA LYS A 54 14.15 31.65 5.35
C LYS A 54 13.10 32.78 5.53
N ASN A 55 12.46 33.23 4.45
CA ASN A 55 11.40 34.25 4.42
C ASN A 55 9.99 33.78 4.85
N ILE A 56 9.74 32.47 5.04
CA ILE A 56 8.56 31.96 5.78
C ILE A 56 8.84 31.96 7.31
N GLY A 57 9.64 32.93 7.76
CA GLY A 57 9.81 33.22 9.17
C GLY A 57 8.50 33.73 9.76
N ARG A 58 8.07 33.16 10.89
CA ARG A 58 6.85 33.61 11.59
C ARG A 58 6.88 35.11 11.84
N GLU A 59 8.05 35.65 12.15
CA GLU A 59 8.29 37.07 12.40
C GLU A 59 8.05 37.94 11.17
N ILE A 60 8.49 37.50 9.99
CA ILE A 60 8.33 38.24 8.73
C ILE A 60 6.87 38.33 8.37
N ILE A 61 6.15 37.20 8.45
CA ILE A 61 4.72 37.16 8.19
C ILE A 61 3.97 37.99 9.24
N PHE A 62 4.35 37.92 10.51
CA PHE A 62 3.76 38.73 11.57
C PHE A 62 3.88 40.24 11.30
N ARG A 63 5.07 40.72 10.93
CA ARG A 63 5.29 42.15 10.62
C ARG A 63 4.42 42.65 9.46
N LYS A 64 4.17 41.80 8.47
CA LYS A 64 3.26 42.11 7.35
C LYS A 64 1.80 42.15 7.78
N LEU A 65 1.38 41.25 8.66
CA LEU A 65 0.00 41.18 9.15
C LEU A 65 -0.33 42.26 10.20
N TYR A 66 0.66 42.63 11.00
CA TYR A 66 0.53 43.59 12.10
C TYR A 66 1.65 44.65 12.05
N PRO A 67 1.61 45.58 11.08
CA PRO A 67 2.61 46.65 10.99
C PRO A 67 2.70 47.44 12.29
N GLY A 68 3.93 47.71 12.76
CA GLY A 68 4.19 48.49 13.98
C GLY A 68 3.98 47.75 15.31
N LYS A 69 3.53 46.48 15.31
CA LYS A 69 3.40 45.68 16.56
C LYS A 69 4.65 44.83 16.82
N SER A 70 4.97 44.64 18.10
CA SER A 70 6.00 43.69 18.54
C SER A 70 5.59 42.26 18.21
N TYR A 71 6.56 41.43 17.82
CA TYR A 71 6.31 40.03 17.48
C TYR A 71 5.63 39.27 18.63
N SER A 72 4.57 38.53 18.31
CA SER A 72 3.87 37.64 19.24
C SER A 72 3.84 36.22 18.69
N ASP A 73 4.63 35.34 19.31
CA ASP A 73 4.64 33.91 18.95
C ASP A 73 3.29 33.25 19.29
N VAL A 74 2.62 33.69 20.35
CA VAL A 74 1.28 33.21 20.74
C VAL A 74 0.28 33.48 19.61
N THR A 75 0.27 34.70 19.07
CA THR A 75 -0.61 35.07 17.95
C THR A 75 -0.30 34.24 16.70
N MET A 76 0.98 34.06 16.37
CA MET A 76 1.37 33.26 15.20
C MET A 76 1.03 31.77 15.35
N ARG A 77 1.17 31.19 16.56
CA ARG A 77 0.71 29.83 16.84
C ARG A 77 -0.81 29.71 16.66
N LYS A 78 -1.59 30.68 17.18
CA LYS A 78 -3.05 30.72 16.98
C LYS A 78 -3.41 30.73 15.50
N LEU A 79 -2.88 31.70 14.73
CA LEU A 79 -3.11 31.81 13.28
C LEU A 79 -2.75 30.52 12.54
N THR A 80 -1.59 29.93 12.84
CA THR A 80 -1.13 28.68 12.22
C THR A 80 -2.09 27.53 12.53
N SER A 81 -2.48 27.35 13.80
CA SER A 81 -3.37 26.27 14.21
C SER A 81 -4.78 26.43 13.65
N THR A 82 -5.32 27.66 13.60
CA THR A 82 -6.64 27.93 13.03
C THR A 82 -6.65 27.67 11.52
N LEU A 83 -5.63 28.15 10.79
CA LEU A 83 -5.55 27.91 9.36
C LEU A 83 -5.34 26.42 9.03
N GLN A 84 -4.60 25.69 9.87
CA GLN A 84 -4.45 24.23 9.72
C GLN A 84 -5.80 23.53 9.86
N LYS A 85 -6.59 23.85 10.90
CA LYS A 85 -7.93 23.29 11.08
C LYS A 85 -8.83 23.58 9.90
N LEU A 86 -8.81 24.80 9.38
CA LEU A 86 -9.59 25.16 8.17
C LEU A 86 -9.14 24.36 6.95
N ALA A 87 -7.84 24.09 6.80
CA ALA A 87 -7.33 23.26 5.71
C ALA A 87 -7.80 21.80 5.84
N GLU A 88 -7.80 21.23 7.05
CA GLU A 88 -8.35 19.90 7.33
C GLU A 88 -9.87 19.85 7.06
N GLU A 89 -10.62 20.88 7.48
CA GLU A 89 -12.06 21.01 7.20
C GLU A 89 -12.36 21.16 5.69
N TYR A 90 -11.54 21.91 4.96
CA TYR A 90 -11.65 22.01 3.51
C TYR A 90 -11.44 20.65 2.84
N LEU A 91 -10.44 19.88 3.27
CA LEU A 91 -10.22 18.52 2.76
C LEU A 91 -11.41 17.59 3.03
N ASN A 92 -12.01 17.68 4.22
CA ASN A 92 -13.24 16.94 4.54
C ASN A 92 -14.41 17.37 3.63
N TYR A 93 -14.53 18.67 3.36
CA TYR A 93 -15.57 19.22 2.50
C TYR A 93 -15.43 18.74 1.05
N ILE A 94 -14.23 18.79 0.47
CA ILE A 94 -14.01 18.30 -0.90
C ILE A 94 -14.24 16.80 -0.98
N TYR A 95 -13.75 16.03 0.00
CA TYR A 95 -13.97 14.59 0.06
C TYR A 95 -15.47 14.27 0.11
N TYR A 96 -16.21 14.88 1.04
CA TYR A 96 -17.66 14.74 1.11
C TYR A 96 -18.36 15.13 -0.20
N SER A 97 -17.93 16.24 -0.81
CA SER A 97 -18.52 16.74 -2.05
C SER A 97 -18.31 15.78 -3.22
N SER A 98 -17.20 15.05 -3.26
CA SER A 98 -16.88 14.05 -4.28
C SER A 98 -17.33 12.62 -3.92
N SER A 99 -17.84 12.36 -2.71
CA SER A 99 -18.11 11.01 -2.19
C SER A 99 -19.38 10.32 -2.74
N GLY A 100 -19.87 10.71 -3.93
CA GLY A 100 -20.95 10.01 -4.67
C GLY A 100 -22.09 9.46 -3.81
N SER A 101 -22.20 8.14 -3.74
CA SER A 101 -23.20 7.38 -2.97
C SER A 101 -23.16 7.66 -1.46
N ILE A 102 -21.98 7.79 -0.86
CA ILE A 102 -21.82 8.05 0.58
C ILE A 102 -22.47 9.38 0.95
N LYS A 103 -22.31 10.41 0.10
CA LYS A 103 -22.96 11.71 0.30
C LYS A 103 -24.50 11.57 0.33
N GLN A 104 -25.07 10.74 -0.55
CA GLN A 104 -26.51 10.50 -0.58
C GLN A 104 -26.99 9.69 0.64
N ILE A 105 -26.22 8.70 1.10
CA ILE A 105 -26.53 7.93 2.32
C ILE A 105 -26.53 8.85 3.56
N ILE A 106 -25.55 9.75 3.67
CA ILE A 106 -25.51 10.77 4.74
C ILE A 106 -26.75 11.67 4.64
N ASN A 107 -27.18 12.05 3.43
CA ASN A 107 -28.39 12.82 3.22
C ASN A 107 -29.64 12.07 3.74
N LEU A 108 -29.78 10.77 3.44
CA LEU A 108 -30.87 9.96 4.00
C LEU A 108 -30.89 9.98 5.53
N SER A 109 -29.73 9.79 6.16
CA SER A 109 -29.61 9.84 7.62
C SER A 109 -30.04 11.20 8.19
N MET A 110 -29.65 12.30 7.54
CA MET A 110 -30.08 13.65 7.92
C MET A 110 -31.59 13.87 7.74
N LEU A 111 -32.18 13.39 6.64
CA LEU A 111 -33.61 13.54 6.38
C LEU A 111 -34.45 12.72 7.36
N ARG A 112 -34.01 11.49 7.69
CA ARG A 112 -34.65 10.63 8.69
C ARG A 112 -34.63 11.30 10.07
N THR A 113 -33.46 11.70 10.54
CA THR A 113 -33.31 12.34 11.87
C THR A 113 -34.08 13.66 11.99
N ARG A 114 -34.28 14.36 10.88
CA ARG A 114 -35.11 15.58 10.80
C ARG A 114 -36.59 15.32 10.52
N ARG A 115 -37.00 14.05 10.37
CA ARG A 115 -38.39 13.63 10.13
C ARG A 115 -39.00 14.21 8.84
N VAL A 116 -38.19 14.40 7.80
CA VAL A 116 -38.62 14.96 6.51
C VAL A 116 -39.03 13.83 5.56
N SER A 117 -40.19 13.21 5.82
CA SER A 117 -40.60 11.94 5.20
C SER A 117 -40.68 11.96 3.68
N ASN A 118 -41.37 12.93 3.08
CA ASN A 118 -41.55 12.98 1.62
C ASN A 118 -40.22 13.11 0.87
N LEU A 119 -39.29 13.90 1.42
CA LEU A 119 -37.99 14.10 0.82
C LEU A 119 -37.08 12.88 1.04
N PHE A 120 -37.18 12.22 2.20
CA PHE A 120 -36.48 10.96 2.45
C PHE A 120 -36.86 9.92 1.39
N GLU A 121 -38.16 9.71 1.18
CA GLU A 121 -38.68 8.73 0.22
C GLU A 121 -38.22 9.01 -1.21
N LEU A 122 -38.27 10.28 -1.63
CA LEU A 122 -37.75 10.69 -2.93
C LEU A 122 -36.26 10.36 -3.06
N LYS A 123 -35.44 10.73 -2.07
CA LYS A 123 -33.99 10.49 -2.09
C LYS A 123 -33.64 9.00 -1.95
N ALA A 124 -34.46 8.22 -1.25
CA ALA A 124 -34.31 6.77 -1.16
C ALA A 124 -34.63 6.10 -2.51
N GLY A 125 -35.61 6.60 -3.27
CA GLY A 125 -35.84 6.16 -4.64
C GLY A 125 -34.70 6.55 -5.59
N GLU A 126 -34.20 7.78 -5.50
CA GLU A 126 -33.07 8.25 -6.32
C GLU A 126 -31.80 7.40 -6.09
N ILE A 127 -31.48 7.06 -4.83
CA ILE A 127 -30.31 6.24 -4.53
C ILE A 127 -30.47 4.80 -5.03
N GLU A 128 -31.68 4.23 -4.97
CA GLU A 128 -31.97 2.90 -5.50
C GLU A 128 -31.77 2.86 -7.02
N ASN A 129 -32.36 3.83 -7.73
CA ASN A 129 -32.21 3.95 -9.18
C ASN A 129 -30.75 4.14 -9.60
N MET A 130 -29.95 4.85 -8.81
CA MET A 130 -28.52 5.00 -9.05
C MET A 130 -27.79 3.65 -8.95
N PHE A 131 -28.16 2.81 -7.97
CA PHE A 131 -27.57 1.48 -7.83
C PHE A 131 -28.14 0.43 -8.79
N ASP A 132 -29.33 0.64 -9.35
CA ASP A 132 -29.95 -0.24 -10.36
C ASP A 132 -29.57 0.15 -11.80
N SER A 133 -28.82 1.24 -11.98
CA SER A 133 -28.32 1.68 -13.29
C SER A 133 -27.49 0.59 -13.98
N GLN A 134 -27.65 0.42 -15.29
CA GLN A 134 -26.86 -0.54 -16.08
C GLN A 134 -25.35 -0.22 -16.07
N ASP A 135 -24.99 1.04 -15.84
CA ASP A 135 -23.60 1.48 -15.77
C ASP A 135 -22.96 1.26 -14.38
N ILE A 136 -23.73 0.77 -13.40
CA ILE A 136 -23.22 0.54 -12.06
C ILE A 136 -22.20 -0.60 -12.06
N LYS A 137 -21.09 -0.36 -11.37
CA LYS A 137 -20.08 -1.38 -11.15
C LYS A 137 -20.44 -2.15 -9.88
N ILE A 138 -20.75 -3.44 -10.03
CA ILE A 138 -20.99 -4.32 -8.88
C ILE A 138 -19.62 -4.71 -8.30
N ASP A 139 -19.11 -3.94 -7.35
CA ASP A 139 -17.84 -4.21 -6.66
C ASP A 139 -18.02 -4.26 -5.13
N ILE A 140 -16.93 -4.25 -4.37
CA ILE A 140 -17.00 -4.29 -2.89
C ILE A 140 -17.76 -3.08 -2.35
N GLU A 141 -17.54 -1.91 -2.95
CA GLU A 141 -18.13 -0.66 -2.49
C GLU A 141 -19.63 -0.61 -2.80
N TYR A 142 -20.07 -1.24 -3.89
CA TYR A 142 -21.49 -1.45 -4.19
C TYR A 142 -22.22 -2.15 -3.03
N PHE A 143 -21.75 -3.32 -2.58
CA PHE A 143 -22.40 -4.06 -1.49
C PHE A 143 -22.39 -3.27 -0.18
N ARG A 144 -21.25 -2.64 0.16
CA ARG A 144 -21.12 -1.82 1.36
C ARG A 144 -22.09 -0.64 1.39
N ASN A 145 -22.20 0.07 0.27
CA ASN A 145 -23.04 1.27 0.19
C ASN A 145 -24.52 0.92 0.12
N ARG A 146 -24.91 -0.14 -0.61
CA ARG A 146 -26.28 -0.68 -0.58
C ARG A 146 -26.69 -1.14 0.81
N PHE A 147 -25.83 -1.88 1.52
CA PHE A 147 -26.05 -2.28 2.91
C PHE A 147 -26.33 -1.07 3.81
N ARG A 148 -25.50 -0.03 3.74
CA ARG A 148 -25.68 1.21 4.52
C ARG A 148 -26.95 1.98 4.15
N ALA A 149 -27.28 2.04 2.86
CA ALA A 149 -28.52 2.69 2.40
C ALA A 149 -29.76 1.94 2.93
N GLU A 150 -29.76 0.60 2.90
CA GLU A 150 -30.86 -0.20 3.43
C GLU A 150 -31.00 -0.07 4.95
N ILE A 151 -29.91 0.08 5.70
CA ILE A 151 -29.99 0.41 7.14
C ILE A 151 -30.77 1.71 7.37
N GLU A 152 -30.47 2.78 6.61
CA GLU A 152 -31.17 4.04 6.79
C GLU A 152 -32.65 3.93 6.38
N LYS A 153 -32.98 3.17 5.33
CA LYS A 153 -34.36 2.85 4.93
C LYS A 153 -35.09 2.08 6.03
N ILE A 154 -34.50 1.01 6.57
CA ILE A 154 -35.07 0.22 7.67
C ILE A 154 -35.35 1.10 8.88
N ASN A 155 -34.36 1.87 9.33
CA ASN A 155 -34.50 2.76 10.47
C ASN A 155 -35.63 3.77 10.25
N PHE A 156 -35.71 4.35 9.05
CA PHE A 156 -36.79 5.28 8.71
C PHE A 156 -38.16 4.59 8.74
N TYR A 157 -38.33 3.41 8.14
CA TYR A 157 -39.63 2.74 8.14
C TYR A 157 -40.03 2.18 9.51
N LEU A 158 -39.08 1.89 10.40
CA LEU A 158 -39.36 1.58 11.80
C LEU A 158 -39.89 2.80 12.56
N ASP A 159 -39.34 4.00 12.28
CA ASP A 159 -39.82 5.26 12.87
C ASP A 159 -41.26 5.62 12.41
N TYR A 160 -41.71 5.08 11.27
CA TYR A 160 -43.03 5.34 10.67
C TYR A 160 -43.79 4.02 10.39
N HIS A 161 -44.46 3.48 11.42
CA HIS A 161 -45.18 2.19 11.42
C HIS A 161 -46.20 1.95 10.29
N SER A 162 -46.57 2.96 9.51
CA SER A 162 -47.46 2.83 8.35
C SER A 162 -46.80 2.22 7.10
N GLN A 163 -45.47 2.05 7.08
CA GLN A 163 -44.71 1.61 5.88
C GLN A 163 -44.25 0.14 5.93
N VAL A 164 -45.08 -0.77 6.46
CA VAL A 164 -44.72 -2.19 6.69
C VAL A 164 -44.19 -2.90 5.45
N LYS A 165 -44.78 -2.68 4.27
CA LYS A 165 -44.33 -3.31 3.01
C LYS A 165 -42.92 -2.87 2.61
N LYS A 166 -42.61 -1.57 2.76
CA LYS A 166 -41.28 -1.03 2.42
C LYS A 166 -40.22 -1.50 3.41
N LEU A 167 -40.58 -1.56 4.70
CA LEU A 167 -39.73 -2.17 5.72
C LEU A 167 -39.38 -3.62 5.37
N GLN A 168 -40.38 -4.43 5.02
CA GLN A 168 -40.17 -5.83 4.64
C GLN A 168 -39.27 -5.95 3.41
N GLN A 169 -39.46 -5.10 2.38
CA GLN A 169 -38.60 -5.09 1.20
C GLN A 169 -37.15 -4.75 1.55
N SER A 170 -36.94 -3.71 2.36
CA SER A 170 -35.59 -3.35 2.81
C SER A 170 -34.92 -4.43 3.66
N LEU A 171 -35.67 -5.11 4.52
CA LEU A 171 -35.20 -6.29 5.28
C LEU A 171 -34.89 -7.49 4.37
N GLN A 172 -35.54 -7.61 3.23
CA GLN A 172 -35.21 -8.63 2.24
C GLN A 172 -33.92 -8.27 1.48
N ASN A 173 -33.80 -7.04 1.02
CA ASN A 173 -32.66 -6.54 0.27
C ASN A 173 -31.36 -6.58 1.09
N ILE A 174 -31.42 -6.14 2.35
CA ILE A 174 -30.23 -5.99 3.19
C ILE A 174 -29.47 -7.31 3.39
N GLN A 175 -30.16 -8.45 3.35
CA GLN A 175 -29.59 -9.79 3.58
C GLN A 175 -28.49 -10.12 2.58
N GLU A 176 -28.71 -9.87 1.28
CA GLU A 176 -27.68 -10.08 0.27
C GLU A 176 -26.48 -9.16 0.53
N PHE A 177 -26.74 -7.86 0.69
CA PHE A 177 -25.69 -6.86 0.77
C PHE A 177 -24.77 -7.03 1.99
N ILE A 178 -25.32 -7.38 3.16
CA ILE A 178 -24.51 -7.64 4.36
C ILE A 178 -23.69 -8.93 4.22
N VAL A 179 -24.24 -9.98 3.60
CA VAL A 179 -23.52 -11.23 3.40
C VAL A 179 -22.32 -11.02 2.47
N TYR A 180 -22.51 -10.32 1.35
CA TYR A 180 -21.42 -10.03 0.43
C TYR A 180 -20.37 -9.08 1.02
N ASP A 181 -20.79 -7.96 1.63
CA ASP A 181 -19.84 -7.03 2.28
C ASP A 181 -19.04 -7.76 3.37
N SER A 182 -19.69 -8.48 4.29
CA SER A 182 -18.98 -9.19 5.37
C SER A 182 -18.00 -10.25 4.85
N LEU A 183 -18.44 -11.16 3.99
CA LEU A 183 -17.60 -12.26 3.51
C LEU A 183 -16.40 -11.77 2.69
N ILE A 184 -16.60 -10.79 1.81
CA ILE A 184 -15.50 -10.25 1.00
C ILE A 184 -14.45 -9.57 1.89
N ASN A 185 -14.87 -8.75 2.88
CA ASN A 185 -13.93 -8.11 3.79
C ASN A 185 -13.21 -9.13 4.68
N ILE A 186 -13.90 -10.18 5.17
CA ILE A 186 -13.29 -11.26 5.95
C ILE A 186 -12.23 -11.99 5.12
N LEU A 187 -12.54 -12.36 3.88
CA LEU A 187 -11.61 -13.05 2.97
C LEU A 187 -10.40 -12.16 2.62
N ASP A 188 -10.62 -10.86 2.39
CA ASP A 188 -9.54 -9.92 2.11
C ASP A 188 -8.58 -9.78 3.31
N ILE A 189 -9.14 -9.56 4.51
CA ILE A 189 -8.35 -9.47 5.74
C ILE A 189 -7.61 -10.78 6.00
N ALA A 190 -8.27 -11.94 5.86
CA ALA A 190 -7.65 -13.24 6.06
C ALA A 190 -6.46 -13.47 5.13
N TYR A 191 -6.60 -13.14 3.84
CA TYR A 191 -5.47 -13.19 2.90
C TYR A 191 -4.31 -12.30 3.37
N ASN A 192 -4.59 -11.05 3.75
CA ASN A 192 -3.57 -10.09 4.15
C ASN A 192 -2.85 -10.54 5.45
N VAL A 193 -3.59 -11.13 6.40
CA VAL A 193 -3.03 -11.75 7.61
C VAL A 193 -2.11 -12.91 7.25
N HIS A 194 -2.53 -13.81 6.36
CA HIS A 194 -1.68 -14.92 5.90
C HIS A 194 -0.37 -14.44 5.26
N ILE A 195 -0.44 -13.45 4.37
CA ILE A 195 0.76 -12.85 3.77
C ILE A 195 1.64 -12.22 4.85
N GLY A 196 1.04 -11.46 5.75
CA GLY A 196 1.72 -10.77 6.82
C GLY A 196 2.48 -11.70 7.77
N LEU A 197 1.87 -12.82 8.19
CA LEU A 197 2.52 -13.86 9.00
C LEU A 197 3.68 -14.54 8.27
N SER A 198 3.58 -14.68 6.95
CA SER A 198 4.64 -15.27 6.13
C SER A 198 5.81 -14.33 5.84
N THR A 199 5.69 -13.02 6.14
CA THR A 199 6.66 -12.01 5.67
C THR A 199 7.17 -11.05 6.75
N MET A 200 6.29 -10.42 7.54
CA MET A 200 6.64 -9.25 8.36
C MET A 200 6.14 -9.31 9.81
N TYR A 201 4.94 -9.80 10.09
CA TYR A 201 4.34 -9.69 11.42
C TYR A 201 4.74 -10.82 12.37
N SER A 202 5.28 -10.46 13.54
CA SER A 202 5.31 -11.33 14.72
C SER A 202 4.03 -11.13 15.53
N GLY A 203 3.05 -12.04 15.46
CA GLY A 203 1.79 -11.86 16.20
C GLY A 203 1.02 -13.15 16.47
N LYS A 204 0.51 -13.28 17.71
CA LYS A 204 -0.44 -14.30 18.21
C LYS A 204 -1.90 -13.92 17.90
N ALA A 205 -2.78 -14.92 17.97
CA ALA A 205 -4.24 -14.92 17.80
C ALA A 205 -4.74 -14.32 16.47
N ASN A 206 -4.92 -15.19 15.47
CA ASN A 206 -5.48 -14.82 14.17
C ASN A 206 -6.97 -15.15 14.13
N ILE A 207 -7.79 -14.34 14.81
CA ILE A 207 -9.23 -14.60 14.97
C ILE A 207 -9.95 -14.80 13.63
N VAL A 208 -9.59 -14.03 12.61
CA VAL A 208 -10.19 -14.13 11.27
C VAL A 208 -9.88 -15.48 10.60
N LEU A 209 -8.67 -16.01 10.83
CA LEU A 209 -8.27 -17.31 10.28
C LEU A 209 -9.00 -18.43 11.00
N HIS A 210 -9.04 -18.40 12.33
CA HIS A 210 -9.81 -19.36 13.13
C HIS A 210 -11.30 -19.32 12.82
N TYR A 211 -11.87 -18.13 12.58
CA TYR A 211 -13.26 -17.98 12.17
C TYR A 211 -13.51 -18.68 10.83
N LEU A 212 -12.66 -18.46 9.83
CA LEU A 212 -12.78 -19.09 8.51
C LEU A 212 -12.53 -20.60 8.54
N GLU A 213 -11.60 -21.09 9.37
CA GLU A 213 -11.35 -22.52 9.58
C GLU A 213 -12.60 -23.27 10.09
N ASN A 214 -13.48 -22.57 10.80
CA ASN A 214 -14.72 -23.13 11.36
C ASN A 214 -15.96 -22.82 10.50
N LEU A 215 -15.80 -22.16 9.35
CA LEU A 215 -16.89 -21.80 8.44
C LEU A 215 -16.88 -22.70 7.20
N ASN A 216 -18.03 -23.26 6.84
CA ASN A 216 -18.17 -24.02 5.60
C ASN A 216 -18.22 -23.09 4.38
N LEU A 217 -17.05 -22.58 3.97
CA LEU A 217 -16.93 -21.65 2.83
C LEU A 217 -17.41 -22.27 1.51
N GLU A 218 -17.21 -23.57 1.30
CA GLU A 218 -17.69 -24.26 0.09
C GLU A 218 -19.22 -24.27 0.03
N GLY A 219 -19.88 -24.64 1.14
CA GLY A 219 -21.34 -24.60 1.23
C GLY A 219 -21.90 -23.19 1.08
N VAL A 220 -21.24 -22.19 1.67
CA VAL A 220 -21.61 -20.77 1.47
C VAL A 220 -21.47 -20.36 0.01
N SER A 221 -20.37 -20.74 -0.65
CA SER A 221 -20.14 -20.47 -2.06
C SER A 221 -21.24 -21.08 -2.95
N ASP A 222 -21.66 -22.31 -2.67
CA ASP A 222 -22.72 -22.99 -3.41
C ASP A 222 -24.09 -22.31 -3.23
N ILE A 223 -24.41 -21.85 -2.02
CA ILE A 223 -25.63 -21.09 -1.74
C ILE A 223 -25.61 -19.77 -2.52
N LEU A 224 -24.54 -18.99 -2.40
CA LEU A 224 -24.44 -17.68 -3.07
C LEU A 224 -24.53 -17.81 -4.60
N LYS A 225 -23.91 -18.85 -5.16
CA LYS A 225 -23.95 -19.13 -6.59
C LYS A 225 -25.36 -19.44 -7.10
N LYS A 226 -26.17 -20.13 -6.30
CA LYS A 226 -27.57 -20.49 -6.64
C LYS A 226 -28.53 -19.32 -6.39
N SER A 227 -28.41 -18.67 -5.24
CA SER A 227 -29.35 -17.63 -4.79
C SER A 227 -29.11 -16.27 -5.44
N THR A 228 -27.86 -15.95 -5.76
CA THR A 228 -27.43 -14.60 -6.21
C THR A 228 -26.38 -14.66 -7.34
N PRO A 229 -26.69 -15.32 -8.48
CA PRO A 229 -25.71 -15.57 -9.54
C PRO A 229 -25.11 -14.30 -10.16
N HIS A 230 -25.82 -13.18 -10.12
CA HIS A 230 -25.35 -11.89 -10.65
C HIS A 230 -24.25 -11.27 -9.77
N SER A 231 -24.35 -11.43 -8.44
CA SER A 231 -23.41 -10.89 -7.45
C SER A 231 -22.24 -11.84 -7.16
N TYR A 232 -22.46 -13.15 -7.35
CA TYR A 232 -21.51 -14.22 -7.05
C TYR A 232 -20.10 -14.01 -7.63
N PRO A 233 -19.89 -13.48 -8.86
CA PRO A 233 -18.55 -13.28 -9.40
C PRO A 233 -17.64 -12.39 -8.55
N VAL A 234 -18.20 -11.45 -7.78
CA VAL A 234 -17.41 -10.61 -6.87
C VAL A 234 -16.91 -11.41 -5.68
N PHE A 235 -17.79 -12.19 -5.04
CA PHE A 235 -17.41 -13.12 -3.97
C PHE A 235 -16.40 -14.16 -4.47
N GLU A 236 -16.68 -14.78 -5.61
CA GLU A 236 -15.82 -15.82 -6.20
C GLU A 236 -14.39 -15.33 -6.41
N LEU A 237 -14.21 -14.08 -6.87
CA LEU A 237 -12.88 -13.50 -7.06
C LEU A 237 -12.08 -13.43 -5.74
N PHE A 238 -12.70 -12.94 -4.66
CA PHE A 238 -12.05 -12.83 -3.36
C PHE A 238 -11.88 -14.19 -2.67
N TYR A 239 -12.80 -15.11 -2.92
CA TYR A 239 -12.69 -16.49 -2.45
C TYR A 239 -11.53 -17.21 -3.14
N LEU A 240 -11.41 -17.12 -4.46
CA LEU A 240 -10.27 -17.66 -5.23
C LEU A 240 -8.95 -17.00 -4.83
N ARG A 241 -8.95 -15.69 -4.54
CA ARG A 241 -7.78 -14.99 -4.01
C ARG A 241 -7.32 -15.61 -2.69
N TYR A 242 -8.25 -15.83 -1.76
CA TYR A 242 -7.96 -16.48 -0.48
C TYR A 242 -7.47 -17.92 -0.69
N LEU A 243 -8.19 -18.74 -1.46
CA LEU A 243 -7.78 -20.12 -1.74
C LEU A 243 -6.39 -20.21 -2.41
N SER A 244 -6.02 -19.22 -3.24
CA SER A 244 -4.72 -19.21 -3.90
C SER A 244 -3.55 -19.19 -2.92
N ILE A 245 -3.69 -18.57 -1.74
CA ILE A 245 -2.63 -18.56 -0.72
C ILE A 245 -2.71 -19.77 0.21
N ILE A 246 -3.90 -20.30 0.46
CA ILE A 246 -4.12 -21.47 1.32
C ILE A 246 -3.67 -22.76 0.63
N ASN A 247 -4.22 -23.05 -0.55
CA ASN A 247 -3.90 -24.27 -1.30
C ASN A 247 -2.49 -24.19 -1.90
N PHE A 248 -2.07 -22.97 -2.27
CA PHE A 248 -0.76 -22.67 -2.86
C PHE A 248 -0.41 -23.53 -4.10
N ASP A 249 -1.42 -23.90 -4.89
CA ASP A 249 -1.30 -24.71 -6.10
C ASP A 249 -1.51 -23.90 -7.40
N GLU A 250 -1.00 -24.42 -8.52
CA GLU A 250 -1.09 -23.73 -9.82
C GLU A 250 -2.53 -23.62 -10.34
N ALA A 251 -3.37 -24.64 -10.13
CA ALA A 251 -4.71 -24.69 -10.69
C ALA A 251 -5.60 -23.59 -10.09
N THR A 252 -5.54 -23.40 -8.77
CA THR A 252 -6.23 -22.31 -8.07
C THR A 252 -5.70 -20.95 -8.52
N TYR A 253 -4.38 -20.79 -8.68
CA TYR A 253 -3.81 -19.54 -9.20
C TYR A 253 -4.33 -19.18 -10.59
N TYR A 254 -4.35 -20.11 -11.54
CA TYR A 254 -4.83 -19.81 -12.89
C TYR A 254 -6.33 -19.55 -12.94
N LYS A 255 -7.13 -20.22 -12.10
CA LYS A 255 -8.56 -19.88 -11.91
C LYS A 255 -8.72 -18.46 -11.40
N TYR A 256 -7.97 -18.09 -10.36
CA TYR A 256 -7.98 -16.74 -9.79
C TYR A 256 -7.54 -15.68 -10.81
N LYS A 257 -6.40 -15.89 -11.49
CA LYS A 257 -5.89 -15.00 -12.54
C LYS A 257 -6.93 -14.80 -13.65
N LYS A 258 -7.57 -15.88 -14.12
CA LYS A 258 -8.61 -15.80 -15.15
C LYS A 258 -9.80 -14.96 -14.70
N ALA A 259 -10.31 -15.20 -13.49
CA ALA A 259 -11.39 -14.40 -12.91
C ALA A 259 -10.98 -12.92 -12.79
N ALA A 260 -9.79 -12.66 -12.24
CA ALA A 260 -9.24 -11.33 -12.07
C ALA A 260 -9.12 -10.57 -13.41
N MET A 261 -8.53 -11.19 -14.44
CA MET A 261 -8.35 -10.53 -15.74
C MET A 261 -9.67 -10.26 -16.46
N LYS A 262 -10.71 -11.07 -16.21
CA LYS A 262 -12.04 -10.89 -16.80
C LYS A 262 -12.74 -9.65 -16.24
N SER A 263 -12.62 -9.38 -14.94
CA SER A 263 -13.38 -8.32 -14.25
C SER A 263 -12.53 -7.16 -13.73
N LEU A 264 -11.21 -7.13 -13.99
CA LEU A 264 -10.30 -6.13 -13.41
C LEU A 264 -10.80 -4.68 -13.56
N ASP A 265 -11.29 -4.31 -14.74
CA ASP A 265 -11.74 -2.95 -15.06
C ASP A 265 -13.10 -2.55 -14.42
N GLN A 266 -13.82 -3.52 -13.86
CA GLN A 266 -15.01 -3.29 -13.05
C GLN A 266 -14.66 -2.72 -11.67
N TYR A 267 -13.47 -3.01 -11.15
CA TYR A 267 -13.08 -2.57 -9.82
C TYR A 267 -12.50 -1.15 -9.83
N ASN A 268 -12.67 -0.45 -8.70
CA ASN A 268 -11.93 0.77 -8.44
C ASN A 268 -10.41 0.52 -8.41
N ARG A 269 -9.64 1.61 -8.48
CA ARG A 269 -8.17 1.58 -8.59
C ARG A 269 -7.50 0.81 -7.44
N GLU A 270 -7.99 0.99 -6.23
CA GLU A 270 -7.46 0.34 -5.02
C GLU A 270 -7.63 -1.17 -5.10
N ASN A 271 -8.85 -1.64 -5.44
CA ASN A 271 -9.14 -3.05 -5.60
C ASN A 271 -8.38 -3.68 -6.77
N GLN A 272 -8.20 -2.96 -7.90
CA GLN A 272 -7.33 -3.41 -8.98
C GLN A 272 -5.88 -3.64 -8.51
N PHE A 273 -5.34 -2.70 -7.72
CA PHE A 273 -4.01 -2.83 -7.14
C PHE A 273 -3.95 -4.04 -6.20
N THR A 274 -4.92 -4.19 -5.28
CA THR A 274 -5.01 -5.32 -4.34
C THR A 274 -5.03 -6.67 -5.06
N ILE A 275 -5.85 -6.81 -6.11
CA ILE A 275 -5.96 -8.04 -6.91
C ILE A 275 -4.63 -8.39 -7.58
N LEU A 276 -3.99 -7.42 -8.25
CA LEU A 276 -2.73 -7.65 -8.95
C LEU A 276 -1.58 -7.95 -7.97
N VAL A 277 -1.51 -7.24 -6.85
CA VAL A 277 -0.53 -7.51 -5.78
C VAL A 277 -0.68 -8.92 -5.24
N SER A 278 -1.90 -9.44 -5.07
CA SER A 278 -2.06 -10.83 -4.63
C SER A 278 -1.58 -11.86 -5.64
N LEU A 279 -1.76 -11.60 -6.95
CA LEU A 279 -1.18 -12.44 -8.00
C LEU A 279 0.35 -12.38 -7.97
N GLN A 280 0.93 -11.19 -7.76
CA GLN A 280 2.38 -11.04 -7.61
C GLN A 280 2.92 -11.82 -6.42
N ASN A 281 2.27 -11.72 -5.27
CA ASN A 281 2.69 -12.41 -4.05
C ASN A 281 2.75 -13.93 -4.26
N PHE A 282 1.76 -14.50 -4.95
CA PHE A 282 1.78 -15.92 -5.32
C PHE A 282 3.00 -16.26 -6.18
N CYS A 283 3.23 -15.49 -7.25
CA CYS A 283 4.36 -15.71 -8.15
C CYS A 283 5.71 -15.58 -7.46
N ILE A 284 5.87 -14.57 -6.58
CA ILE A 284 7.09 -14.37 -5.78
C ILE A 284 7.34 -15.57 -4.87
N LYS A 285 6.30 -16.07 -4.19
CA LYS A 285 6.42 -17.23 -3.31
C LYS A 285 6.80 -18.50 -4.10
N LYS A 286 6.26 -18.70 -5.31
CA LYS A 286 6.66 -19.79 -6.23
C LYS A 286 8.11 -19.65 -6.69
N PHE A 287 8.52 -18.44 -7.08
CA PHE A 287 9.90 -18.15 -7.46
C PHE A 287 10.88 -18.47 -6.31
N VAL A 288 10.57 -18.04 -5.08
CA VAL A 288 11.39 -18.33 -3.88
C VAL A 288 11.46 -19.84 -3.59
N SER A 289 10.40 -20.60 -3.89
CA SER A 289 10.40 -22.07 -3.79
C SER A 289 11.19 -22.78 -4.89
N GLY A 290 11.74 -22.04 -5.87
CA GLY A 290 12.57 -22.57 -6.96
C GLY A 290 11.83 -22.77 -8.29
N ASP A 291 10.52 -22.49 -8.33
CA ASP A 291 9.74 -22.62 -9.56
C ASP A 291 9.85 -21.37 -10.43
N LYS A 292 10.79 -21.43 -11.39
CA LYS A 292 11.11 -20.32 -12.28
C LYS A 292 10.03 -20.05 -13.33
N LYS A 293 9.06 -20.95 -13.54
CA LYS A 293 7.95 -20.74 -14.49
C LYS A 293 7.16 -19.47 -14.17
N PHE A 294 7.01 -19.17 -12.88
CA PHE A 294 6.26 -18.01 -12.40
C PHE A 294 6.97 -16.66 -12.58
N THR A 295 8.22 -16.63 -13.05
CA THR A 295 8.92 -15.38 -13.38
C THR A 295 8.28 -14.65 -14.56
N GLY A 296 7.84 -15.39 -15.60
CA GLY A 296 7.13 -14.82 -16.74
C GLY A 296 5.79 -14.24 -16.33
N GLU A 297 5.03 -14.98 -15.52
CA GLU A 297 3.77 -14.54 -14.92
C GLU A 297 3.92 -13.24 -14.12
N LEU A 298 4.93 -13.19 -13.26
CA LEU A 298 5.24 -12.00 -12.46
C LEU A 298 5.55 -10.78 -13.32
N HIS A 299 6.26 -10.97 -14.44
CA HIS A 299 6.55 -9.90 -15.39
C HIS A 299 5.29 -9.38 -16.09
N GLU A 300 4.40 -10.28 -16.54
CA GLU A 300 3.12 -9.88 -17.16
C GLU A 300 2.26 -9.04 -16.21
N ILE A 301 2.13 -9.44 -14.96
CA ILE A 301 1.34 -8.70 -13.95
C ILE A 301 1.89 -7.28 -13.77
N HIS A 302 3.22 -7.12 -13.67
CA HIS A 302 3.83 -5.80 -13.54
C HIS A 302 3.63 -4.92 -14.79
N LYS A 303 3.64 -5.49 -15.99
CA LYS A 303 3.32 -4.74 -17.21
C LYS A 303 1.90 -4.19 -17.17
N ILE A 304 0.94 -4.98 -16.67
CA ILE A 304 -0.45 -4.53 -16.48
C ILE A 304 -0.50 -3.38 -15.46
N MET A 305 0.16 -3.53 -14.31
CA MET A 305 0.19 -2.48 -13.28
C MET A 305 0.82 -1.18 -13.77
N LEU A 306 1.90 -1.26 -14.55
CA LEU A 306 2.51 -0.08 -15.19
C LEU A 306 1.58 0.55 -16.21
N LYS A 307 0.97 -0.24 -17.11
CA LYS A 307 0.06 0.26 -18.15
C LYS A 307 -1.14 1.00 -17.55
N LYS A 308 -1.67 0.51 -16.43
CA LYS A 308 -2.80 1.10 -15.71
C LYS A 308 -2.38 2.17 -14.69
N ASN A 309 -1.09 2.52 -14.60
CA ASN A 309 -0.53 3.43 -13.60
C ASN A 309 -0.91 3.07 -12.14
N LEU A 310 -1.03 1.77 -11.83
CA LEU A 310 -1.49 1.28 -10.52
C LEU A 310 -0.41 1.34 -9.43
N LEU A 311 0.87 1.47 -9.79
CA LEU A 311 1.96 1.56 -8.81
C LEU A 311 2.04 2.90 -8.06
N LEU A 312 1.40 3.95 -8.59
CA LEU A 312 1.25 5.22 -7.88
C LEU A 312 0.18 5.09 -6.78
N ILE A 313 0.09 6.03 -5.85
CA ILE A 313 -0.99 6.09 -4.85
C ILE A 313 -2.24 6.67 -5.53
N GLU A 314 -2.02 7.66 -6.40
CA GLU A 314 -3.06 8.36 -7.18
C GLU A 314 -2.63 8.46 -8.65
N LYS A 315 -3.56 8.82 -9.56
CA LYS A 315 -3.30 8.84 -11.02
C LYS A 315 -2.09 9.70 -11.41
N GLU A 316 -1.84 10.80 -10.70
CA GLU A 316 -0.68 11.68 -10.93
C GLU A 316 0.25 11.79 -9.71
N GLY A 317 0.03 10.95 -8.70
CA GLY A 317 0.65 11.06 -7.39
C GLY A 317 1.98 10.33 -7.24
N PHE A 318 2.32 10.06 -5.99
CA PHE A 318 3.58 9.41 -5.61
C PHE A 318 3.47 7.89 -5.55
N MET A 319 4.59 7.20 -5.62
CA MET A 319 4.76 5.76 -5.43
C MET A 319 5.32 5.52 -4.04
N SER A 320 4.78 4.51 -3.34
CA SER A 320 5.35 4.06 -2.08
C SER A 320 6.73 3.43 -2.28
N LEU A 321 7.62 3.56 -1.30
CA LEU A 321 8.91 2.88 -1.30
C LEU A 321 8.77 1.37 -1.53
N GLN A 322 7.74 0.75 -0.97
CA GLN A 322 7.47 -0.68 -1.12
C GLN A 322 7.15 -1.06 -2.57
N SER A 323 6.27 -0.32 -3.25
CA SER A 323 5.94 -0.56 -4.67
C SER A 323 7.17 -0.38 -5.56
N PHE A 324 7.96 0.67 -5.31
CA PHE A 324 9.19 0.93 -6.06
C PHE A 324 10.22 -0.18 -5.87
N ARG A 325 10.49 -0.56 -4.62
CA ARG A 325 11.39 -1.66 -4.25
C ARG A 325 10.96 -2.98 -4.87
N ASN A 326 9.69 -3.35 -4.76
CA ASN A 326 9.17 -4.61 -5.27
C ASN A 326 9.31 -4.71 -6.79
N PHE A 327 9.11 -3.60 -7.50
CA PHE A 327 9.35 -3.55 -8.93
C PHE A 327 10.83 -3.82 -9.27
N VAL A 328 11.75 -3.11 -8.61
CA VAL A 328 13.20 -3.26 -8.84
C VAL A 328 13.64 -4.70 -8.59
N LEU A 329 13.27 -5.28 -7.44
CA LEU A 329 13.60 -6.67 -7.12
C LEU A 329 12.98 -7.67 -8.10
N THR A 330 11.76 -7.41 -8.57
CA THR A 330 11.14 -8.24 -9.60
C THR A 330 11.94 -8.19 -10.89
N ALA A 331 12.32 -7.00 -11.35
CA ALA A 331 13.08 -6.82 -12.59
C ALA A 331 14.43 -7.56 -12.53
N VAL A 332 15.09 -7.58 -11.36
CA VAL A 332 16.28 -8.41 -11.10
C VAL A 332 15.95 -9.90 -11.19
N ALA A 333 14.90 -10.36 -10.50
CA ALA A 333 14.51 -11.77 -10.49
C ALA A 333 14.19 -12.31 -11.89
N VAL A 334 13.54 -11.51 -12.74
CA VAL A 334 13.23 -11.87 -14.13
C VAL A 334 14.36 -11.54 -15.12
N LYS A 335 15.51 -11.03 -14.61
CA LYS A 335 16.70 -10.63 -15.38
C LYS A 335 16.42 -9.63 -16.50
N LYS A 336 15.45 -8.72 -16.30
CA LYS A 336 15.08 -7.66 -17.25
C LYS A 336 15.73 -6.33 -16.83
N TYR A 337 17.06 -6.26 -16.90
CA TYR A 337 17.82 -5.11 -16.40
C TYR A 337 17.51 -3.80 -17.16
N ALA A 338 17.39 -3.84 -18.48
CA ALA A 338 17.01 -2.65 -19.25
C ALA A 338 15.63 -2.10 -18.84
N TRP A 339 14.69 -2.99 -18.50
CA TRP A 339 13.36 -2.61 -18.01
C TRP A 339 13.44 -1.98 -16.62
N MET A 340 14.30 -2.50 -15.74
CA MET A 340 14.59 -1.92 -14.43
C MET A 340 15.13 -0.49 -14.57
N GLU A 341 16.14 -0.26 -15.42
CA GLU A 341 16.76 1.06 -15.56
C GLU A 341 15.79 2.11 -16.11
N ASN A 342 15.00 1.73 -17.11
CA ASN A 342 13.95 2.58 -17.67
C ASN A 342 12.91 2.95 -16.62
N PHE A 343 12.52 1.99 -15.77
CA PHE A 343 11.60 2.25 -14.66
C PHE A 343 12.20 3.21 -13.64
N ILE A 344 13.43 2.96 -13.17
CA ILE A 344 14.12 3.80 -12.20
C ILE A 344 14.18 5.25 -12.70
N LYS A 345 14.59 5.46 -13.95
CA LYS A 345 14.69 6.79 -14.56
C LYS A 345 13.31 7.46 -14.69
N LYS A 346 12.29 6.71 -15.10
CA LYS A 346 10.93 7.24 -15.33
C LYS A 346 10.22 7.62 -14.03
N TYR A 347 10.42 6.86 -12.96
CA TYR A 347 9.63 6.99 -11.73
C TYR A 347 10.38 7.62 -10.55
N GLU A 348 11.66 7.99 -10.68
CA GLU A 348 12.44 8.64 -9.61
C GLU A 348 11.69 9.83 -8.98
N GLN A 349 11.21 10.77 -9.81
CA GLN A 349 10.49 11.96 -9.32
C GLN A 349 9.07 11.65 -8.82
N LYS A 350 8.59 10.43 -9.05
CA LYS A 350 7.31 9.95 -8.55
C LYS A 350 7.44 9.20 -7.23
N ILE A 351 8.63 9.01 -6.67
CA ILE A 351 8.76 8.47 -5.31
C ILE A 351 8.38 9.56 -4.29
N ILE A 352 7.75 9.14 -3.18
CA ILE A 352 7.45 10.03 -2.04
C ILE A 352 8.70 10.87 -1.71
N PRO A 353 8.60 12.21 -1.65
CA PRO A 353 9.76 13.11 -1.57
C PRO A 353 10.78 12.72 -0.50
N ASP A 354 10.33 12.45 0.73
CA ASP A 354 11.19 12.13 1.88
C ASP A 354 11.95 10.80 1.74
N GLN A 355 11.53 9.95 0.81
CA GLN A 355 12.11 8.62 0.57
C GLN A 355 12.89 8.56 -0.75
N ARG A 356 12.80 9.59 -1.58
CA ARG A 356 13.26 9.58 -2.98
C ARG A 356 14.76 9.37 -3.12
N GLU A 357 15.57 10.18 -2.44
CA GLU A 357 17.04 10.13 -2.52
C GLU A 357 17.54 8.72 -2.20
N SER A 358 17.05 8.16 -1.09
CA SER A 358 17.43 6.85 -0.58
C SER A 358 16.95 5.70 -1.46
N ALA A 359 15.69 5.75 -1.91
CA ALA A 359 15.13 4.73 -2.80
C ALA A 359 15.86 4.68 -4.14
N TYR A 360 16.15 5.86 -4.71
CA TYR A 360 16.87 5.97 -5.98
C TYR A 360 18.31 5.51 -5.85
N ALA A 361 19.02 5.93 -4.80
CA ALA A 361 20.40 5.49 -4.53
C ALA A 361 20.50 3.97 -4.40
N TRP A 362 19.58 3.35 -3.64
CA TRP A 362 19.52 1.89 -3.50
C TRP A 362 19.21 1.17 -4.82
N ALA A 363 18.24 1.66 -5.60
CA ALA A 363 17.87 1.03 -6.85
C ALA A 363 18.97 1.15 -7.92
N LYS A 364 19.68 2.29 -7.95
CA LYS A 364 20.87 2.46 -8.79
C LYS A 364 22.02 1.57 -8.36
N ALA A 365 22.28 1.43 -7.06
CA ALA A 365 23.28 0.48 -6.57
C ALA A 365 22.94 -0.96 -6.97
N THR A 366 21.66 -1.33 -6.94
CA THR A 366 21.21 -2.65 -7.40
C THR A 366 21.46 -2.83 -8.90
N ALA A 367 21.18 -1.80 -9.72
CA ALA A 367 21.47 -1.84 -11.15
C ALA A 367 22.97 -1.95 -11.45
N ASP A 368 23.81 -1.19 -10.73
CA ASP A 368 25.26 -1.20 -10.87
C ASP A 368 25.85 -2.57 -10.47
N TYR A 369 25.38 -3.16 -9.37
CA TYR A 369 25.78 -4.50 -8.95
C TYR A 369 25.44 -5.56 -10.01
N GLU A 370 24.24 -5.53 -10.59
CA GLU A 370 23.86 -6.49 -11.65
C GLU A 370 24.66 -6.30 -12.95
N LYS A 371 25.25 -5.12 -13.17
CA LYS A 371 26.17 -4.83 -14.28
C LYS A 371 27.63 -5.19 -13.97
N GLY A 372 27.96 -5.50 -12.71
CA GLY A 372 29.34 -5.75 -12.26
C GLY A 372 30.11 -4.50 -11.84
N ASN A 373 29.47 -3.33 -11.76
CA ASN A 373 30.07 -2.06 -11.34
C ASN A 373 30.07 -1.98 -9.79
N LEU A 374 30.97 -2.74 -9.16
CA LEU A 374 30.94 -3.02 -7.72
C LEU A 374 31.25 -1.78 -6.86
N GLU A 375 32.25 -0.99 -7.25
CA GLU A 375 32.70 0.19 -6.50
C GLU A 375 31.63 1.30 -6.52
N GLU A 376 31.03 1.54 -7.68
CA GLU A 376 29.92 2.47 -7.83
C GLU A 376 28.70 2.01 -7.03
N ALA A 377 28.38 0.72 -7.06
CA ALA A 377 27.29 0.16 -6.26
C ALA A 377 27.51 0.43 -4.77
N LEU A 378 28.72 0.18 -4.25
CA LEU A 378 29.06 0.42 -2.85
C LEU A 378 29.01 1.91 -2.49
N SER A 379 29.57 2.77 -3.33
CA SER A 379 29.52 4.23 -3.15
C SER A 379 28.09 4.78 -3.09
N ARG A 380 27.18 4.24 -3.93
CA ARG A 380 25.77 4.62 -3.90
C ARG A 380 25.05 4.15 -2.65
N LEU A 381 25.35 2.95 -2.14
CA LEU A 381 24.76 2.46 -0.90
C LEU A 381 25.08 3.35 0.30
N GLN A 382 26.27 3.95 0.35
CA GLN A 382 26.65 4.90 1.40
C GLN A 382 25.80 6.18 1.41
N LYS A 383 25.18 6.54 0.27
CA LYS A 383 24.32 7.72 0.13
C LYS A 383 22.88 7.46 0.59
N VAL A 384 22.51 6.21 0.89
CA VAL A 384 21.16 5.86 1.32
C VAL A 384 20.94 6.32 2.76
N LYS A 385 20.33 7.49 2.92
CA LYS A 385 19.94 8.06 4.22
C LYS A 385 18.66 7.39 4.71
N ASN A 386 18.47 7.24 6.01
CA ASN A 386 17.30 6.58 6.62
C ASN A 386 17.22 5.05 6.42
N HIS A 387 17.32 4.35 7.55
CA HIS A 387 17.11 2.92 7.72
C HIS A 387 15.62 2.56 7.69
N HIS A 388 14.88 2.95 6.64
CA HIS A 388 13.53 2.42 6.48
C HIS A 388 13.63 0.88 6.49
N PHE A 389 12.84 0.24 7.34
CA PHE A 389 13.03 -1.17 7.71
C PHE A 389 13.19 -2.08 6.46
N LEU A 390 12.36 -1.86 5.43
CA LEU A 390 12.41 -2.57 4.15
C LEU A 390 13.76 -2.47 3.42
N THR A 391 14.33 -1.26 3.30
CA THR A 391 15.59 -1.06 2.58
C THR A 391 16.80 -1.42 3.42
N LYS A 392 16.69 -1.38 4.75
CA LYS A 392 17.77 -1.73 5.69
C LYS A 392 18.35 -3.12 5.39
N HIS A 393 17.50 -4.14 5.28
CA HIS A 393 17.98 -5.51 4.98
C HIS A 393 18.51 -5.64 3.55
N ASP A 394 17.88 -4.99 2.58
CA ASP A 394 18.34 -5.04 1.20
C ASP A 394 19.73 -4.43 1.02
N ILE A 395 20.00 -3.29 1.67
CA ILE A 395 21.30 -2.63 1.67
C ILE A 395 22.35 -3.58 2.24
N LYS A 396 22.08 -4.20 3.38
CA LYS A 396 23.03 -5.11 4.04
C LYS A 396 23.30 -6.36 3.20
N ILE A 397 22.26 -6.97 2.64
CA ILE A 397 22.42 -8.12 1.74
C ILE A 397 23.20 -7.73 0.49
N LEU A 398 22.88 -6.60 -0.15
CA LEU A 398 23.56 -6.16 -1.36
C LEU A 398 25.03 -5.82 -1.07
N THR A 399 25.32 -5.18 0.07
CA THR A 399 26.69 -4.89 0.52
C THR A 399 27.49 -6.17 0.71
N LEU A 400 26.91 -7.20 1.35
CA LEU A 400 27.54 -8.52 1.49
C LEU A 400 27.84 -9.13 0.12
N LYS A 401 26.86 -9.10 -0.80
CA LYS A 401 27.08 -9.59 -2.17
C LYS A 401 28.24 -8.85 -2.86
N ILE A 402 28.34 -7.53 -2.71
CA ILE A 402 29.42 -6.74 -3.29
C ILE A 402 30.78 -7.14 -2.71
N PHE A 403 30.92 -7.23 -1.38
CA PHE A 403 32.19 -7.64 -0.75
C PHE A 403 32.64 -9.03 -1.20
N PHE A 404 31.70 -9.96 -1.38
CA PHE A 404 31.99 -11.27 -1.94
C PHE A 404 32.61 -11.17 -3.34
N GLU A 405 32.01 -10.39 -4.24
CA GLU A 405 32.49 -10.24 -5.62
C GLU A 405 33.82 -9.50 -5.70
N MET A 406 34.07 -8.55 -4.80
CA MET A 406 35.35 -7.84 -4.67
C MET A 406 36.47 -8.72 -4.08
N LYS A 407 36.14 -9.92 -3.60
CA LYS A 407 37.06 -10.82 -2.85
C LYS A 407 37.63 -10.23 -1.56
N ASP A 408 36.97 -9.22 -1.00
CA ASP A 408 37.30 -8.66 0.31
C ASP A 408 36.67 -9.54 1.42
N TYR A 409 37.27 -10.71 1.62
CA TYR A 409 36.71 -11.76 2.47
C TYR A 409 36.76 -11.42 3.96
N GLU A 410 37.76 -10.67 4.42
CA GLU A 410 37.86 -10.25 5.82
C GLU A 410 36.73 -9.28 6.18
N THR A 411 36.55 -8.22 5.37
CA THR A 411 35.46 -7.25 5.56
C THR A 411 34.10 -7.93 5.42
N ALA A 412 33.95 -8.83 4.44
CA ALA A 412 32.74 -9.62 4.25
C ALA A 412 32.33 -10.41 5.50
N ILE A 413 33.27 -11.09 6.16
CA ILE A 413 32.99 -11.90 7.36
C ILE A 413 32.60 -10.99 8.54
N ALA A 414 33.36 -9.93 8.78
CA ALA A 414 33.07 -8.99 9.88
C ALA A 414 31.70 -8.32 9.70
N PHE A 415 31.36 -7.91 8.46
CA PHE A 415 30.07 -7.31 8.16
C PHE A 415 28.91 -8.30 8.29
N ALA A 416 29.11 -9.56 7.89
CA ALA A 416 28.09 -10.61 8.03
C ALA A 416 27.75 -10.89 9.50
N ASP A 417 28.75 -10.87 10.37
CA ASP A 417 28.56 -11.05 11.81
C ASP A 417 27.79 -9.88 12.45
N SER A 418 28.16 -8.65 12.12
CA SER A 418 27.42 -7.45 12.53
C SER A 418 25.96 -7.50 12.04
N TYR A 419 25.75 -7.92 10.78
CA TYR A 419 24.41 -8.07 10.22
C TYR A 419 23.58 -9.13 10.95
N ARG A 420 24.18 -10.27 11.29
CA ARG A 420 23.53 -11.34 12.06
C ARG A 420 23.05 -10.83 13.43
N HIS A 421 23.94 -10.21 14.20
CA HIS A 421 23.60 -9.66 15.52
C HIS A 421 22.49 -8.61 15.44
N MET A 422 22.51 -7.76 14.40
CA MET A 422 21.47 -6.77 14.18
C MET A 422 20.10 -7.42 13.94
N VAL A 423 20.03 -8.50 13.15
CA VAL A 423 18.78 -9.21 12.83
C VAL A 423 18.23 -9.98 14.03
N GLU A 424 19.09 -10.67 14.77
CA GLU A 424 18.70 -11.47 15.95
C GLU A 424 18.04 -10.62 17.03
N ASN A 425 18.52 -9.39 17.20
CA ASN A 425 18.00 -8.44 18.17
C ASN A 425 16.79 -7.64 17.68
N ASP A 426 16.41 -7.77 16.40
CA ASP A 426 15.32 -6.99 15.81
C ASP A 426 13.95 -7.63 16.09
N ARG A 427 13.30 -7.15 17.16
CA ARG A 427 11.97 -7.63 17.57
C ARG A 427 10.84 -7.16 16.67
N THR A 428 11.10 -6.31 15.67
CA THR A 428 10.06 -5.80 14.77
C THR A 428 9.59 -6.83 13.74
N TYR A 429 10.40 -7.86 13.46
CA TYR A 429 10.13 -8.85 12.43
C TYR A 429 9.57 -10.18 12.97
N SER A 430 8.89 -10.92 12.10
CA SER A 430 8.47 -12.30 12.36
C SER A 430 9.65 -13.23 12.62
N ASP A 431 9.43 -14.30 13.39
CA ASP A 431 10.44 -15.32 13.66
C ASP A 431 11.00 -15.93 12.36
N LEU A 432 10.11 -16.16 11.38
CA LEU A 432 10.51 -16.68 10.07
C LEU A 432 11.43 -15.70 9.33
N HIS A 433 11.11 -14.41 9.36
CA HIS A 433 11.91 -13.37 8.73
C HIS A 433 13.30 -13.26 9.39
N ARG A 434 13.36 -13.17 10.72
CA ARG A 434 14.62 -13.19 11.48
C ARG A 434 15.45 -14.42 11.14
N LYS A 435 14.85 -15.62 11.24
CA LYS A 435 15.51 -16.89 10.94
C LYS A 435 16.10 -16.90 9.53
N SER A 436 15.33 -16.46 8.53
CA SER A 436 15.77 -16.41 7.13
C SER A 436 17.01 -15.52 6.92
N HIS A 437 17.05 -14.35 7.55
CA HIS A 437 18.18 -13.42 7.44
C HIS A 437 19.40 -13.85 8.28
N THR A 438 19.19 -14.39 9.48
CA THR A 438 20.24 -14.99 10.30
C THR A 438 20.88 -16.18 9.59
N CYS A 439 20.06 -17.09 9.02
CA CYS A 439 20.56 -18.20 8.20
C CYS A 439 21.38 -17.72 7.01
N PHE A 440 20.95 -16.66 6.32
CA PHE A 440 21.74 -16.07 5.23
C PHE A 440 23.12 -15.62 5.69
N ALA A 441 23.20 -14.86 6.79
CA ALA A 441 24.48 -14.40 7.33
C ALA A 441 25.40 -15.57 7.73
N VAL A 442 24.84 -16.61 8.36
CA VAL A 442 25.60 -17.82 8.74
C VAL A 442 26.13 -18.55 7.51
N PHE A 443 25.28 -18.84 6.52
CA PHE A 443 25.70 -19.54 5.30
C PHE A 443 26.65 -18.71 4.46
N TYR A 444 26.47 -17.39 4.40
CA TYR A 444 27.39 -16.47 3.76
C TYR A 444 28.78 -16.55 4.40
N THR A 445 28.88 -16.48 5.74
CA THR A 445 30.15 -16.59 6.45
C THR A 445 30.82 -17.96 6.23
N LYS A 446 30.04 -19.05 6.26
CA LYS A 446 30.56 -20.40 5.95
C LYS A 446 31.14 -20.43 4.53
N LEU A 447 30.40 -19.94 3.54
CA LEU A 447 30.83 -19.90 2.14
C LEU A 447 32.15 -19.13 1.98
N VAL A 448 32.22 -17.92 2.51
CA VAL A 448 33.43 -17.07 2.40
C VAL A 448 34.64 -17.75 3.06
N LYS A 449 34.47 -18.34 4.26
CA LYS A 449 35.55 -19.05 4.95
C LYS A 449 36.04 -20.28 4.19
N LEU A 450 35.14 -21.04 3.56
CA LEU A 450 35.55 -22.21 2.76
C LEU A 450 36.36 -21.79 1.53
N ILE A 451 35.93 -20.72 0.85
CA ILE A 451 36.64 -20.18 -0.31
C ILE A 451 38.00 -19.60 0.09
N ALA A 452 38.04 -18.77 1.13
CA ALA A 452 39.28 -18.13 1.61
C ALA A 452 40.33 -19.16 2.08
N ASN A 453 39.89 -20.29 2.65
CA ASN A 453 40.78 -21.38 3.09
C ASN A 453 40.97 -22.50 2.05
N ASN A 454 40.49 -22.31 0.81
CA ASN A 454 40.57 -23.28 -0.29
C ASN A 454 40.01 -24.69 0.05
N LYS A 455 38.98 -24.76 0.91
CA LYS A 455 38.33 -26.02 1.35
C LYS A 455 37.17 -26.40 0.43
N LYS A 456 37.48 -26.67 -0.84
CA LYS A 456 36.45 -26.95 -1.87
C LYS A 456 35.65 -28.24 -1.62
N SER A 457 36.23 -29.22 -0.92
CA SER A 457 35.57 -30.50 -0.56
C SER A 457 34.30 -30.33 0.27
N ASP A 458 34.22 -29.26 1.06
CA ASP A 458 33.11 -29.04 2.00
C ASP A 458 31.94 -28.25 1.36
N LEU A 459 32.11 -27.80 0.11
CA LEU A 459 31.10 -27.01 -0.62
C LEU A 459 29.85 -27.84 -0.96
N ASP A 460 29.98 -29.15 -1.15
CA ASP A 460 28.83 -30.05 -1.34
C ASP A 460 27.94 -30.14 -0.11
N PHE A 461 28.58 -30.25 1.07
CA PHE A 461 27.87 -30.25 2.34
C PHE A 461 27.13 -28.93 2.55
N LEU A 462 27.80 -27.79 2.32
CA LEU A 462 27.17 -26.48 2.42
C LEU A 462 26.01 -26.31 1.43
N LYS A 463 26.14 -26.79 0.19
CA LYS A 463 25.06 -26.76 -0.81
C LYS A 463 23.82 -27.49 -0.32
N ASN A 464 24.01 -28.67 0.29
CA ASN A 464 22.92 -29.47 0.85
C ASN A 464 22.24 -28.75 2.03
N GLU A 465 23.02 -28.18 2.97
CA GLU A 465 22.49 -27.39 4.08
C GLU A 465 21.66 -26.19 3.60
N VAL A 466 22.19 -25.42 2.63
CA VAL A 466 21.51 -24.23 2.07
C VAL A 466 20.21 -24.63 1.36
N SER A 467 20.24 -25.73 0.60
CA SER A 467 19.08 -26.20 -0.17
C SER A 467 17.89 -26.53 0.74
N LYS A 468 18.16 -27.17 1.89
CA LYS A 468 17.13 -27.58 2.87
C LYS A 468 16.68 -26.47 3.81
N SER A 469 17.42 -25.37 3.90
CA SER A 469 17.15 -24.30 4.87
C SER A 469 16.25 -23.21 4.33
N VAL A 470 15.49 -22.54 5.21
CA VAL A 470 14.84 -21.26 4.88
C VAL A 470 15.88 -20.16 5.06
N THR A 471 16.37 -19.60 3.96
CA THR A 471 17.42 -18.59 3.97
C THR A 471 17.15 -17.53 2.90
N ASN A 472 17.46 -16.27 3.23
CA ASN A 472 17.36 -15.18 2.26
C ASN A 472 18.41 -15.38 1.15
N SER A 473 18.15 -14.85 -0.05
CA SER A 473 19.07 -14.90 -1.19
C SER A 473 19.61 -16.31 -1.50
N LYS A 474 18.79 -17.35 -1.28
CA LYS A 474 19.14 -18.76 -1.49
C LYS A 474 19.74 -19.01 -2.88
N GLU A 475 19.09 -18.51 -3.93
CA GLU A 475 19.57 -18.71 -5.32
C GLU A 475 20.97 -18.13 -5.52
N TRP A 476 21.27 -16.99 -4.91
CA TRP A 476 22.59 -16.38 -4.99
C TRP A 476 23.64 -17.24 -4.26
N LEU A 477 23.35 -17.73 -3.05
CA LEU A 477 24.26 -18.62 -2.31
C LEU A 477 24.57 -19.89 -3.11
N LEU A 478 23.54 -20.54 -3.65
CA LEU A 478 23.71 -21.75 -4.46
C LEU A 478 24.53 -21.49 -5.72
N LYS A 479 24.26 -20.39 -6.43
CA LYS A 479 25.03 -19.99 -7.62
C LYS A 479 26.51 -19.76 -7.27
N LYS A 480 26.81 -19.15 -6.13
CA LYS A 480 28.20 -18.90 -5.70
C LYS A 480 28.92 -20.15 -5.23
N ILE A 481 28.23 -21.05 -4.54
CA ILE A 481 28.77 -22.36 -4.19
C ILE A 481 29.15 -23.14 -5.46
N ASP A 482 28.25 -23.19 -6.44
CA ASP A 482 28.51 -23.90 -7.70
C ASP A 482 29.63 -23.25 -8.52
N GLY A 483 29.68 -21.91 -8.55
CA GLY A 483 30.78 -21.19 -9.20
C GLY A 483 32.14 -21.45 -8.55
N ALA A 484 32.21 -21.50 -7.22
CA ALA A 484 33.45 -21.72 -6.47
C ALA A 484 33.98 -23.16 -6.56
N LYS A 485 33.15 -24.12 -6.96
CA LYS A 485 33.60 -25.49 -7.27
C LYS A 485 34.28 -25.60 -8.62
N ASN A 486 33.81 -24.81 -9.59
CA ASN A 486 34.24 -24.89 -10.99
C ASN A 486 35.41 -23.96 -11.32
N ALA A 487 35.66 -22.94 -10.49
CA ALA A 487 36.92 -22.20 -10.41
C ALA A 487 37.86 -22.95 -9.47
#